data_AF-A0AAV9GGC9-F1
#
_entry.id   AF-A0AAV9GGC9-F1
#
_cell.length_a   1.000
_cell.length_b   1.000
_cell.length_c   1.000
_cell.angle_alpha   90.00
_cell.angle_beta   90.00
_cell.angle_gamma   90.00
#
_symmetry.space_group_name_H-M   'P 1'
#
loop_
_entity.id
_entity.type
_entity.pdbx_description
1 polymer ?
#
loop_
_entity_poly.entity_id
_entity_poly.type
_entity_poly.pdbx_seq_one_letter_code
_entity_poly.pdbx_strand_id
1 'polypeptide(L)'
;MAEITDSQTEFNPSRVDLDVADLRDVVCYMTAGGNDFDGQVGARISAIFVLLATSTFTTLFPVLAARVPRLRIPRHIYLFARYFGAGVIIATAFIHLLDPAYDKIGPASCVGLSAGWSEYSWPPAIAMTSVMLIFLLDFGAEWYVEQKYGFAHADVEGAVTTSHPHSPTASVGRKQTIVGNGDDMGDETKSMKSLDISPGMRTQPTCSHQFLHSGEQDEQHTQECIEPYDSTKTATTHNLNNTENSKIENIWGVANAERVFRQQIVAFTILEFGVIFHSAIIGLNLGVVGQEFSTLYPVIVFHQAFEGLGIGARLSMIPFPKRYSWLPWTLCAAYGLTTPIAVAIGLGLANTYDAGSFVARVVSGVLDSISAGILLYTGLVELLARDFLFNPDRSRKTGDIVYMLVCLFLGIIVMALLGKWA
;
A
#
# COMPACT_ATOMS: atom_id res chain seq x y z
N MET A 1 -29.61 32.63 -49.08
CA MET A 1 -29.14 33.25 -47.82
C MET A 1 -29.53 32.29 -46.70
N ALA A 2 -28.67 31.49 -46.08
CA ALA A 2 -27.23 31.58 -45.94
C ALA A 2 -26.58 30.21 -46.19
N GLU A 3 -25.42 30.26 -46.83
CA GLU A 3 -24.52 29.17 -47.16
C GLU A 3 -23.66 28.93 -45.91
N ILE A 4 -23.90 27.81 -45.21
CA ILE A 4 -23.01 27.35 -44.13
C ILE A 4 -21.80 26.78 -44.84
N THR A 5 -20.78 27.61 -45.00
CA THR A 5 -19.46 27.21 -45.46
C THR A 5 -18.81 26.42 -44.35
N ASP A 6 -18.85 25.10 -44.48
CA ASP A 6 -18.03 24.17 -43.73
C ASP A 6 -16.57 24.33 -44.21
N SER A 7 -15.90 25.40 -43.78
CA SER A 7 -14.46 25.54 -43.95
C SER A 7 -13.74 24.81 -42.82
N GLN A 8 -13.91 23.49 -42.75
CA GLN A 8 -12.88 22.61 -42.21
C GLN A 8 -11.72 22.68 -43.21
N THR A 9 -10.85 23.68 -43.05
CA THR A 9 -9.52 23.61 -43.63
C THR A 9 -8.87 22.37 -43.03
N GLU A 10 -8.92 21.28 -43.79
CA GLU A 10 -8.22 20.03 -43.52
C GLU A 10 -6.80 20.38 -43.05
N PHE A 11 -6.51 20.12 -41.78
CA PHE A 11 -5.23 20.47 -41.16
C PHE A 11 -4.10 19.89 -42.02
N ASN A 12 -3.35 20.76 -42.68
CA ASN A 12 -2.27 20.34 -43.57
C ASN A 12 -0.93 20.43 -42.82
N PRO A 13 -0.39 19.29 -42.34
CA PRO A 13 0.84 19.30 -41.55
C PRO A 13 2.07 19.78 -42.32
N SER A 14 2.02 19.82 -43.66
CA SER A 14 3.12 20.28 -44.50
C SER A 14 3.14 21.81 -44.69
N ARG A 15 2.07 22.52 -44.32
CA ARG A 15 1.94 23.98 -44.38
C ARG A 15 1.01 24.47 -43.26
N VAL A 16 1.54 24.60 -42.05
CA VAL A 16 0.82 25.09 -40.88
C VAL A 16 1.15 26.58 -40.66
N ASP A 17 0.12 27.41 -40.57
CA ASP A 17 0.23 28.80 -40.12
C ASP A 17 -0.01 28.85 -38.61
N LEU A 18 1.04 29.16 -37.83
CA LEU A 18 1.00 29.13 -36.37
C LEU A 18 0.15 30.25 -35.75
N ASP A 19 -0.18 31.30 -36.51
CA ASP A 19 -1.02 32.40 -36.02
C ASP A 19 -2.52 32.05 -36.10
N VAL A 20 -2.89 31.00 -36.83
CA VAL A 20 -4.28 30.64 -37.12
C VAL A 20 -4.61 29.18 -36.81
N ALA A 21 -3.61 28.29 -36.79
CA ALA A 21 -3.80 26.88 -36.49
C ALA A 21 -4.20 26.64 -35.04
N ASP A 22 -5.11 25.70 -34.83
CA ASP A 22 -5.48 25.27 -33.49
C ASP A 22 -4.30 24.55 -32.83
N LEU A 23 -3.94 24.99 -31.61
CA LEU A 23 -2.82 24.43 -30.86
C LEU A 23 -2.99 22.91 -30.64
N ARG A 24 -4.21 22.43 -30.46
CA ARG A 24 -4.52 21.00 -30.29
C ARG A 24 -4.10 20.22 -31.52
N ASP A 25 -4.45 20.70 -32.72
CA ASP A 25 -4.20 19.95 -33.94
C ASP A 25 -2.70 19.82 -34.20
N VAL A 26 -1.92 20.87 -33.90
CA VAL A 26 -0.46 20.84 -33.97
C VAL A 26 0.13 19.86 -32.95
N VAL A 27 -0.26 19.98 -31.68
CA VAL A 27 0.24 19.11 -30.60
C VAL A 27 -0.15 17.65 -30.84
N CYS A 28 -1.40 17.39 -31.21
CA CYS A 28 -1.89 16.06 -31.52
C CYS A 28 -1.18 15.46 -32.73
N TYR A 29 -0.92 16.23 -33.78
CA TYR A 29 -0.17 15.74 -34.93
C TYR A 29 1.28 15.39 -34.58
N MET A 30 1.97 16.26 -33.83
CA MET A 30 3.35 15.98 -33.37
C MET A 30 3.45 14.78 -32.43
N THR A 31 2.37 14.49 -31.70
CA THR A 31 2.34 13.46 -30.67
C THR A 31 1.76 12.13 -31.14
N ALA A 32 0.85 12.16 -32.12
CA ALA A 32 0.26 10.98 -32.77
C ALA A 32 1.24 10.37 -33.80
N GLY A 33 2.55 10.43 -33.50
CA GLY A 33 3.60 9.86 -34.32
C GLY A 33 3.21 8.45 -34.74
N GLY A 34 3.39 8.15 -36.02
CA GLY A 34 3.06 6.83 -36.55
C GLY A 34 3.85 5.73 -35.85
N ASN A 35 3.73 4.52 -36.36
CA ASN A 35 4.48 3.42 -35.79
C ASN A 35 6.01 3.60 -36.01
N ASP A 36 6.71 4.01 -34.96
CA ASP A 36 8.15 4.30 -34.96
C ASP A 36 9.03 3.05 -34.90
N PHE A 37 8.44 1.85 -35.01
CA PHE A 37 9.19 0.60 -34.92
C PHE A 37 10.30 0.51 -35.97
N ASP A 38 11.53 0.38 -35.48
CA ASP A 38 12.76 0.46 -36.28
C ASP A 38 13.28 -0.90 -36.78
N GLY A 39 12.56 -1.99 -36.52
CA GLY A 39 12.91 -3.33 -36.99
C GLY A 39 14.00 -4.05 -36.20
N GLN A 40 14.47 -3.52 -35.06
CA GLN A 40 15.50 -4.14 -34.22
C GLN A 40 14.98 -5.34 -33.40
N VAL A 41 14.48 -6.38 -34.07
CA VAL A 41 13.82 -7.54 -33.44
C VAL A 41 14.76 -8.33 -32.53
N GLY A 42 16.02 -8.52 -32.93
CA GLY A 42 16.99 -9.32 -32.17
C GLY A 42 17.30 -8.74 -30.78
N ALA A 43 17.48 -7.42 -30.69
CA ALA A 43 17.74 -6.75 -29.42
C ALA A 43 16.52 -6.80 -28.48
N ARG A 44 15.30 -6.70 -29.02
CA ARG A 44 14.06 -6.83 -28.24
C ARG A 44 13.84 -8.24 -27.72
N ILE A 45 14.15 -9.26 -28.51
CA ILE A 45 14.12 -10.65 -28.04
C ILE A 45 15.11 -10.83 -26.89
N SER A 46 16.31 -10.24 -26.98
CA SER A 46 17.27 -10.29 -25.87
C SER A 46 16.74 -9.59 -24.61
N ALA A 47 15.99 -8.49 -24.76
CA ALA A 47 15.38 -7.77 -23.65
C ALA A 47 14.41 -8.64 -22.85
N ILE A 48 13.62 -9.49 -23.51
CA ILE A 48 12.70 -10.44 -22.84
C ILE A 48 13.46 -11.32 -21.84
N PHE A 49 14.57 -11.93 -22.27
CA PHE A 49 15.35 -12.83 -21.41
C PHE A 49 16.09 -12.09 -20.30
N VAL A 50 16.68 -10.93 -20.62
CA VAL A 50 17.42 -10.13 -19.63
C VAL A 50 16.48 -9.59 -18.56
N LEU A 51 15.32 -9.06 -18.96
CA LEU A 51 14.31 -8.57 -18.01
C LEU A 51 13.78 -9.71 -17.16
N LEU A 52 13.46 -10.87 -17.76
CA LEU A 52 13.00 -12.04 -17.02
C LEU A 52 14.01 -12.49 -15.96
N ALA A 53 15.28 -12.62 -16.35
CA ALA A 53 16.34 -13.05 -15.43
C ALA A 53 16.56 -12.03 -14.31
N THR A 54 16.61 -10.73 -14.67
CA THR A 54 16.90 -9.66 -13.72
C THR A 54 15.76 -9.45 -12.74
N SER A 55 14.52 -9.33 -13.21
CA SER A 55 13.33 -9.11 -12.36
C SER A 55 13.07 -10.29 -11.42
N THR A 56 13.23 -11.52 -11.92
CA THR A 56 13.09 -12.75 -11.13
C THR A 56 14.17 -12.83 -10.06
N PHE A 57 15.43 -12.51 -10.40
CA PHE A 57 16.52 -12.55 -9.44
C PHE A 57 16.34 -11.51 -8.33
N THR A 58 16.04 -10.25 -8.67
CA THR A 58 15.96 -9.17 -7.67
C THR A 58 14.73 -9.28 -6.77
N THR A 59 13.60 -9.77 -7.27
CA THR A 59 12.43 -10.06 -6.42
C THR A 59 12.60 -11.27 -5.53
N LEU A 60 13.17 -12.36 -6.04
CA LEU A 60 13.34 -13.58 -5.26
C LEU A 60 14.45 -13.44 -4.22
N PHE A 61 15.47 -12.60 -4.46
CA PHE A 61 16.62 -12.48 -3.57
C PHE A 61 16.23 -12.18 -2.11
N PRO A 62 15.43 -11.13 -1.78
CA PRO A 62 15.03 -10.86 -0.40
C PRO A 62 14.10 -11.94 0.18
N VAL A 63 13.26 -12.56 -0.65
CA VAL A 63 12.32 -13.62 -0.27
C VAL A 63 13.06 -14.89 0.13
N LEU A 64 14.07 -15.29 -0.66
CA LEU A 64 14.98 -16.40 -0.39
C LEU A 64 15.84 -16.12 0.83
N ALA A 65 16.36 -14.89 0.95
CA ALA A 65 17.17 -14.45 2.09
C ALA A 65 16.44 -14.61 3.43
N ALA A 66 15.15 -14.30 3.46
CA ALA A 66 14.35 -14.42 4.68
C ALA A 66 13.92 -15.87 4.99
N ARG A 67 13.77 -16.73 3.98
CA ARG A 67 13.19 -18.09 4.15
C ARG A 67 14.20 -19.21 4.23
N VAL A 68 15.40 -19.04 3.68
CA VAL A 68 16.41 -20.10 3.63
C VAL A 68 17.46 -19.86 4.73
N PRO A 69 17.39 -20.54 5.88
CA PRO A 69 18.29 -20.30 7.01
C PRO A 69 19.76 -20.66 6.72
N ARG A 70 20.02 -21.37 5.61
CA ARG A 70 21.36 -21.73 5.14
C ARG A 70 22.08 -20.55 4.46
N LEU A 71 21.33 -19.59 3.93
CA LEU A 71 21.83 -18.32 3.40
C LEU A 71 21.94 -17.33 4.57
N ARG A 72 23.05 -17.38 5.31
CA ARG A 72 23.31 -16.43 6.41
C ARG A 72 23.64 -15.04 5.86
N ILE A 73 22.62 -14.30 5.44
CA ILE A 73 22.79 -12.94 4.91
C ILE A 73 22.92 -11.95 6.08
N PRO A 74 23.92 -11.06 6.05
CA PRO A 74 24.09 -10.07 7.10
C PRO A 74 22.91 -9.09 7.13
N ARG A 75 22.48 -8.72 8.34
CA ARG A 75 21.35 -7.81 8.59
C ARG A 75 21.42 -6.51 7.78
N HIS A 76 22.62 -5.95 7.56
CA HIS A 76 22.80 -4.71 6.80
C HIS A 76 22.35 -4.80 5.34
N ILE A 77 22.54 -5.95 4.67
CA ILE A 77 22.12 -6.16 3.27
C ILE A 77 20.59 -6.24 3.19
N TYR A 78 19.97 -6.91 4.15
CA TYR A 78 18.51 -6.98 4.23
C TYR A 78 17.88 -5.60 4.46
N LEU A 79 18.44 -4.83 5.42
CA LEU A 79 17.98 -3.46 5.68
C LEU A 79 18.22 -2.54 4.48
N PHE A 80 19.34 -2.70 3.77
CA PHE A 80 19.59 -1.98 2.52
C PHE A 80 18.45 -2.21 1.53
N ALA A 81 18.16 -3.48 1.20
CA ALA A 81 17.12 -3.82 0.23
C ALA A 81 15.74 -3.26 0.63
N ARG A 82 15.38 -3.33 1.93
CA ARG A 82 14.12 -2.79 2.45
C ARG A 82 13.99 -1.28 2.26
N TYR A 83 14.96 -0.50 2.73
CA TYR A 83 14.83 0.96 2.72
C TYR A 83 15.16 1.56 1.36
N PHE A 84 16.16 1.03 0.66
CA PHE A 84 16.41 1.38 -0.74
C PHE A 84 15.17 1.13 -1.60
N GLY A 85 14.57 -0.05 -1.47
CA GLY A 85 13.34 -0.41 -2.19
C GLY A 85 12.15 0.49 -1.86
N ALA A 86 12.01 0.92 -0.60
CA ALA A 86 10.98 1.90 -0.24
C ALA A 86 11.18 3.25 -0.94
N GLY A 87 12.43 3.72 -1.04
CA GLY A 87 12.77 4.93 -1.77
C GLY A 87 12.51 4.81 -3.27
N VAL A 88 12.81 3.65 -3.85
CA VAL A 88 12.52 3.32 -5.24
C VAL A 88 11.01 3.41 -5.51
N ILE A 89 10.17 2.76 -4.71
CA ILE A 89 8.70 2.77 -4.89
C ILE A 89 8.14 4.21 -4.84
N ILE A 90 8.61 5.04 -3.90
CA ILE A 90 8.18 6.45 -3.80
C ILE A 90 8.59 7.23 -5.05
N ALA A 91 9.84 7.06 -5.51
CA ALA A 91 10.31 7.75 -6.71
C ALA A 91 9.62 7.25 -7.99
N THR A 92 9.32 5.95 -8.10
CA THR A 92 8.51 5.40 -9.20
C THR A 92 7.14 6.08 -9.26
N ALA A 93 6.47 6.23 -8.12
CA ALA A 93 5.16 6.86 -8.05
C ALA A 93 5.14 8.29 -8.60
N PHE A 94 6.13 9.12 -8.22
CA PHE A 94 6.21 10.51 -8.68
C PHE A 94 6.78 10.66 -10.09
N ILE A 95 7.92 10.02 -10.38
CA ILE A 95 8.73 10.32 -11.57
C ILE A 95 8.40 9.39 -12.73
N HIS A 96 8.06 8.14 -12.46
CA HIS A 96 7.86 7.15 -13.52
C HIS A 96 6.39 6.82 -13.79
N LEU A 97 5.49 7.30 -12.95
CA LEU A 97 4.06 7.10 -13.08
C LEU A 97 3.33 8.42 -13.26
N LEU A 98 3.44 9.32 -12.27
CA LEU A 98 2.68 10.57 -12.30
C LEU A 98 3.15 11.52 -13.41
N ASP A 99 4.46 11.66 -13.62
CA ASP A 99 5.03 12.54 -14.65
C ASP A 99 4.66 12.08 -16.09
N PRO A 100 4.88 10.81 -16.51
CA PRO A 100 4.37 10.34 -17.81
C PRO A 100 2.85 10.45 -17.97
N ALA A 101 2.08 10.39 -16.87
CA ALA A 101 0.64 10.63 -16.93
C ALA A 101 0.30 12.08 -17.30
N TYR A 102 1.10 13.07 -16.88
CA TYR A 102 0.98 14.46 -17.34
C TYR A 102 1.23 14.58 -18.84
N ASP A 103 2.24 13.90 -19.37
CA ASP A 103 2.50 13.93 -20.81
C ASP A 103 1.34 13.32 -21.61
N LYS A 104 0.67 12.30 -21.07
CA LYS A 104 -0.42 11.58 -21.71
C LYS A 104 -1.76 12.30 -21.65
N ILE A 105 -2.23 12.68 -20.45
CA ILE A 105 -3.58 13.23 -20.20
C ILE A 105 -3.58 14.58 -19.47
N GLY A 106 -2.40 15.19 -19.26
CA GLY A 106 -2.29 16.52 -18.66
C GLY A 106 -2.79 17.64 -19.58
N PRO A 107 -2.91 18.87 -19.05
CA PRO A 107 -3.56 19.97 -19.75
C PRO A 107 -2.83 20.43 -21.02
N ALA A 108 -1.51 20.23 -21.09
CA ALA A 108 -0.69 20.52 -22.26
C ALA A 108 -0.64 19.37 -23.28
N SER A 109 -1.25 18.22 -22.97
CA SER A 109 -1.23 17.07 -23.85
C SER A 109 -2.28 17.18 -24.96
N CYS A 110 -2.11 16.40 -26.03
CA CYS A 110 -3.13 16.26 -27.07
C CYS A 110 -4.52 15.90 -26.52
N VAL A 111 -4.56 15.06 -25.47
CA VAL A 111 -5.81 14.66 -24.80
C VAL A 111 -6.36 15.82 -23.98
N GLY A 112 -5.52 16.51 -23.20
CA GLY A 112 -5.95 17.64 -22.39
C GLY A 112 -6.51 18.80 -23.22
N LEU A 113 -5.91 19.09 -24.37
CA LEU A 113 -6.38 20.14 -25.27
C LEU A 113 -7.72 19.81 -25.95
N SER A 114 -8.23 18.58 -25.81
CA SER A 114 -9.53 18.18 -26.33
C SER A 114 -10.67 18.43 -25.33
N ALA A 115 -11.79 18.98 -25.82
CA ALA A 115 -13.08 18.99 -25.13
C ALA A 115 -13.08 19.50 -23.66
N GLY A 116 -12.37 20.58 -23.35
CA GLY A 116 -12.36 21.20 -22.01
C GLY A 116 -11.57 20.44 -20.94
N TRP A 117 -10.83 19.39 -21.31
CA TRP A 117 -9.98 18.64 -20.38
C TRP A 117 -8.77 19.44 -19.87
N SER A 118 -8.42 20.55 -20.55
CA SER A 118 -7.26 21.39 -20.23
C SER A 118 -7.48 22.30 -19.03
N GLU A 119 -8.72 22.48 -18.59
CA GLU A 119 -9.06 23.35 -17.46
C GLU A 119 -8.63 22.78 -16.11
N TYR A 120 -8.37 21.46 -16.05
CA TYR A 120 -8.09 20.77 -14.82
C TYR A 120 -6.95 19.76 -14.95
N SER A 121 -6.22 19.55 -13.85
CA SER A 121 -5.12 18.60 -13.82
C SER A 121 -5.65 17.19 -13.49
N TRP A 122 -6.00 16.44 -14.53
CA TRP A 122 -6.52 15.08 -14.40
C TRP A 122 -5.55 14.08 -13.75
N PRO A 123 -4.24 14.04 -14.11
CA PRO A 123 -3.32 13.07 -13.50
C PRO A 123 -3.30 13.08 -11.97
N PRO A 124 -3.03 14.22 -11.29
CA PRO A 124 -3.01 14.25 -9.82
C PRO A 124 -4.39 14.06 -9.21
N ALA A 125 -5.47 14.42 -9.90
CA ALA A 125 -6.83 14.21 -9.39
C ALA A 125 -7.21 12.73 -9.36
N ILE A 126 -6.85 11.98 -10.41
CA ILE A 126 -7.03 10.52 -10.46
C ILE A 126 -6.13 9.84 -9.42
N ALA A 127 -4.86 10.27 -9.34
CA ALA A 127 -3.92 9.75 -8.33
C ALA A 127 -4.43 9.99 -6.90
N MET A 128 -4.89 11.20 -6.59
CA MET A 128 -5.47 11.54 -5.28
C MET A 128 -6.74 10.72 -5.00
N THR A 129 -7.61 10.55 -5.99
CA THR A 129 -8.80 9.69 -5.84
C THR A 129 -8.40 8.25 -5.50
N SER A 130 -7.38 7.73 -6.18
CA SER A 130 -6.82 6.41 -5.88
C SER A 130 -6.23 6.34 -4.45
N VAL A 131 -5.46 7.33 -4.01
CA VAL A 131 -4.96 7.41 -2.62
C VAL A 131 -6.11 7.39 -1.62
N MET A 132 -7.17 8.17 -1.85
CA MET A 132 -8.35 8.21 -0.97
C MET A 132 -9.09 6.87 -0.95
N LEU A 133 -9.25 6.22 -2.10
CA LEU A 133 -9.89 4.91 -2.18
C LEU A 133 -9.10 3.85 -1.42
N ILE A 134 -7.78 3.83 -1.53
CA ILE A 134 -6.93 2.86 -0.82
C ILE A 134 -6.95 3.14 0.67
N PHE A 135 -6.87 4.40 1.08
CA PHE A 135 -7.04 4.77 2.48
C PHE A 135 -8.38 4.27 3.03
N LEU A 136 -9.49 4.49 2.32
CA LEU A 136 -10.81 4.01 2.73
C LEU A 136 -10.90 2.48 2.76
N LEU A 137 -10.20 1.78 1.86
CA LEU A 137 -10.11 0.32 1.88
C LEU A 137 -9.30 -0.19 3.08
N ASP A 138 -8.16 0.44 3.39
CA ASP A 138 -7.30 0.09 4.52
C ASP A 138 -8.03 0.36 5.85
N PHE A 139 -8.58 1.57 6.00
CA PHE A 139 -9.41 1.95 7.15
C PHE A 139 -10.66 1.07 7.28
N GLY A 140 -11.37 0.84 6.17
CA GLY A 140 -12.56 0.00 6.16
C GLY A 140 -12.25 -1.46 6.55
N ALA A 141 -11.08 -1.98 6.15
CA ALA A 141 -10.63 -3.31 6.55
C ALA A 141 -10.32 -3.38 8.05
N GLU A 142 -9.67 -2.36 8.62
CA GLU A 142 -9.44 -2.26 10.06
C GLU A 142 -10.76 -2.13 10.83
N TRP A 143 -11.61 -1.18 10.46
CA TRP A 143 -12.90 -0.93 11.10
C TRP A 143 -13.84 -2.15 11.03
N TYR A 144 -13.92 -2.82 9.88
CA TYR A 144 -14.72 -4.03 9.74
C TYR A 144 -14.24 -5.15 10.68
N VAL A 145 -12.92 -5.27 10.86
CA VAL A 145 -12.34 -6.23 11.80
C VAL A 145 -12.68 -5.85 13.24
N GLU A 146 -12.59 -4.58 13.62
CA GLU A 146 -12.94 -4.12 14.97
C GLU A 146 -14.42 -4.39 15.29
N GLN A 147 -15.33 -4.04 14.38
CA GLN A 147 -16.77 -4.22 14.59
C GLN A 147 -17.19 -5.69 14.66
N LYS A 148 -16.65 -6.54 13.78
CA LYS A 148 -17.04 -7.96 13.74
C LYS A 148 -16.50 -8.76 14.93
N TYR A 149 -15.38 -8.31 15.50
CA TYR A 149 -14.66 -9.07 16.52
C TYR A 149 -14.57 -8.37 17.89
N GLY A 150 -15.15 -7.19 18.04
CA GLY A 150 -15.54 -6.62 19.32
C GLY A 150 -14.39 -6.23 20.24
N PHE A 151 -13.32 -5.63 19.72
CA PHE A 151 -12.39 -4.90 20.59
C PHE A 151 -13.04 -3.57 20.98
N ALA A 152 -13.86 -3.62 22.02
CA ALA A 152 -14.36 -2.41 22.67
C ALA A 152 -13.15 -1.66 23.25
N HIS A 153 -12.78 -0.54 22.63
CA HIS A 153 -12.03 0.47 23.34
C HIS A 153 -12.88 0.88 24.55
N ALA A 154 -12.29 0.80 25.75
CA ALA A 154 -12.94 1.33 26.94
C ALA A 154 -13.33 2.78 26.65
N ASP A 155 -14.61 3.06 26.84
CA ASP A 155 -15.26 4.34 26.55
C ASP A 155 -14.61 5.47 27.39
N VAL A 156 -13.63 6.15 26.80
CA VAL A 156 -12.98 7.33 27.40
C VAL A 156 -13.96 8.52 27.39
N GLU A 157 -14.96 8.49 26.51
CA GLU A 157 -15.93 9.57 26.33
C GLU A 157 -16.95 9.62 27.49
N GLY A 158 -17.28 8.47 28.08
CA GLY A 158 -18.02 8.39 29.35
C GLY A 158 -17.27 8.94 30.58
N ALA A 159 -15.93 8.97 30.55
CA ALA A 159 -15.11 9.51 31.62
C ALA A 159 -14.92 11.04 31.53
N VAL A 160 -14.99 11.60 30.32
CA VAL A 160 -14.87 13.06 30.08
C VAL A 160 -16.21 13.78 30.23
N THR A 161 -17.33 13.13 29.90
CA THR A 161 -18.66 13.75 29.98
C THR A 161 -19.28 13.74 31.38
N THR A 162 -18.61 13.15 32.38
CA THR A 162 -19.04 13.18 33.79
C THR A 162 -18.20 14.14 34.64
N SER A 163 -18.09 15.38 34.21
CA SER A 163 -17.56 16.46 35.05
C SER A 163 -18.69 17.14 35.83
N HIS A 164 -18.98 16.68 37.04
CA HIS A 164 -19.31 17.58 38.16
C HIS A 164 -18.90 16.96 39.52
N PRO A 165 -18.00 17.62 40.28
CA PRO A 165 -17.62 17.18 41.61
C PRO A 165 -18.52 17.86 42.66
N HIS A 166 -19.25 17.09 43.45
CA HIS A 166 -19.65 17.52 44.79
C HIS A 166 -19.52 16.37 45.78
N SER A 167 -18.67 16.60 46.78
CA SER A 167 -18.31 15.67 47.86
C SER A 167 -19.34 15.69 49.02
N PRO A 168 -19.09 14.99 50.14
CA PRO A 168 -19.99 13.99 50.72
C PRO A 168 -20.90 14.55 51.82
N THR A 169 -22.01 13.88 52.15
CA THR A 169 -22.60 13.95 53.50
C THR A 169 -23.62 12.85 53.76
N ALA A 170 -23.59 12.34 54.99
CA ALA A 170 -24.48 11.33 55.55
C ALA A 170 -25.86 11.90 55.92
N SER A 171 -26.91 11.08 55.77
CA SER A 171 -28.14 11.09 56.59
C SER A 171 -28.95 9.83 56.27
N VAL A 172 -29.01 8.84 57.18
CA VAL A 172 -30.09 8.63 58.15
C VAL A 172 -31.48 8.63 57.51
N GLY A 173 -32.12 7.46 57.47
CA GLY A 173 -33.50 7.28 56.99
C GLY A 173 -34.05 5.89 57.30
N ARG A 174 -34.37 5.66 58.57
CA ARG A 174 -35.03 4.49 59.16
C ARG A 174 -36.38 4.15 58.51
N LYS A 175 -36.66 2.87 58.29
CA LYS A 175 -37.99 2.26 58.49
C LYS A 175 -37.86 0.81 58.98
N GLN A 176 -38.39 0.58 60.19
CA GLN A 176 -38.75 -0.72 60.79
C GLN A 176 -39.60 -1.53 59.79
N THR A 177 -39.71 -2.87 59.89
CA THR A 177 -40.71 -3.52 60.77
C THR A 177 -40.60 -5.07 60.69
N ILE A 178 -40.51 -5.70 61.87
CA ILE A 178 -41.05 -7.00 62.35
C ILE A 178 -40.49 -8.36 61.84
N VAL A 179 -40.11 -9.15 62.85
CA VAL A 179 -39.82 -10.60 62.89
C VAL A 179 -41.12 -11.40 62.98
N GLY A 180 -41.22 -12.49 62.22
CA GLY A 180 -42.27 -13.51 62.36
C GLY A 180 -41.75 -14.89 61.93
N ASN A 181 -41.90 -15.86 62.82
CA ASN A 181 -41.46 -17.26 62.74
C ASN A 181 -42.66 -18.14 62.36
N GLY A 182 -42.50 -19.23 61.59
CA GLY A 182 -43.55 -20.25 61.44
C GLY A 182 -43.46 -21.12 60.17
N ASP A 183 -43.68 -22.41 60.35
CA ASP A 183 -43.48 -23.56 59.46
C ASP A 183 -44.57 -23.72 58.37
N ASP A 184 -44.28 -24.39 57.23
CA ASP A 184 -45.01 -25.56 56.66
C ASP A 184 -44.63 -25.87 55.17
N MET A 185 -44.85 -27.14 54.76
CA MET A 185 -44.51 -27.86 53.53
C MET A 185 -45.17 -27.39 52.21
N GLY A 186 -44.52 -27.68 51.06
CA GLY A 186 -45.22 -27.92 49.78
C GLY A 186 -44.46 -27.66 48.46
N ASP A 187 -44.01 -28.73 47.81
CA ASP A 187 -44.01 -29.08 46.36
C ASP A 187 -43.43 -28.18 45.23
N GLU A 188 -43.01 -28.89 44.16
CA GLU A 188 -42.22 -28.56 42.95
C GLU A 188 -42.49 -27.25 42.18
N THR A 189 -41.43 -26.68 41.56
CA THR A 189 -41.24 -26.63 40.08
C THR A 189 -39.97 -25.87 39.64
N LYS A 190 -39.39 -26.35 38.53
CA LYS A 190 -38.14 -25.93 37.84
C LYS A 190 -38.09 -24.44 37.46
N SER A 191 -36.92 -23.79 37.60
CA SER A 191 -36.42 -22.83 36.60
C SER A 191 -34.91 -22.58 36.76
N MET A 192 -34.20 -22.63 35.64
CA MET A 192 -32.75 -22.46 35.48
C MET A 192 -32.48 -21.07 34.89
N LYS A 193 -31.60 -20.27 35.53
CA LYS A 193 -30.85 -19.06 35.06
C LYS A 193 -30.49 -18.24 36.31
N SER A 194 -29.35 -17.58 36.48
CA SER A 194 -28.19 -17.25 35.64
C SER A 194 -27.09 -16.80 36.63
N LEU A 195 -25.87 -17.32 36.53
CA LEU A 195 -24.74 -16.85 37.35
C LEU A 195 -24.05 -15.70 36.64
N ASP A 196 -24.12 -14.52 37.25
CA ASP A 196 -23.32 -13.34 36.89
C ASP A 196 -21.84 -13.62 37.17
N ILE A 197 -20.99 -13.43 36.17
CA ILE A 197 -19.53 -13.43 36.30
C ILE A 197 -19.03 -12.06 35.83
N SER A 198 -18.46 -11.29 36.76
CA SER A 198 -17.72 -10.04 36.50
C SER A 198 -16.49 -10.30 35.61
N PRO A 199 -16.20 -9.47 34.60
CA PRO A 199 -14.97 -9.60 33.84
C PRO A 199 -13.84 -8.76 34.46
N GLY A 200 -12.85 -9.45 35.02
CA GLY A 200 -11.52 -8.91 35.25
C GLY A 200 -10.57 -9.49 34.20
N MET A 201 -10.31 -8.76 33.11
CA MET A 201 -9.31 -9.16 32.12
C MET A 201 -8.64 -7.91 31.53
N ARG A 202 -7.34 -7.77 31.78
CA ARG A 202 -6.51 -6.64 31.31
C ARG A 202 -5.55 -7.20 30.26
N THR A 203 -5.88 -7.03 28.98
CA THR A 203 -5.01 -7.32 27.83
C THR A 203 -4.29 -6.06 27.38
N GLN A 204 -3.04 -6.22 26.91
CA GLN A 204 -2.14 -5.14 26.52
C GLN A 204 -2.71 -4.28 25.38
N PRO A 205 -2.53 -2.94 25.39
CA PRO A 205 -2.91 -2.10 24.28
C PRO A 205 -1.82 -2.15 23.20
N THR A 206 -2.13 -2.72 22.04
CA THR A 206 -1.46 -2.31 20.81
C THR A 206 -1.97 -0.92 20.47
N CYS A 207 -1.10 0.07 20.46
CA CYS A 207 -1.46 1.45 20.12
C CYS A 207 -1.89 1.48 18.64
N SER A 208 -3.19 1.52 18.40
CA SER A 208 -3.77 1.79 17.08
C SER A 208 -3.57 3.27 16.73
N HIS A 209 -3.55 3.56 15.44
CA HIS A 209 -3.18 4.82 14.80
C HIS A 209 -4.10 6.02 15.08
N GLN A 210 -5.00 5.90 16.07
CA GLN A 210 -6.21 6.71 16.18
C GLN A 210 -6.07 7.94 17.11
N PHE A 211 -4.89 8.17 17.71
CA PHE A 211 -4.72 9.17 18.77
C PHE A 211 -3.78 10.34 18.46
N LEU A 212 -3.54 10.70 17.19
CA LEU A 212 -2.62 11.81 16.85
C LEU A 212 -3.20 12.94 15.97
N HIS A 213 -4.52 13.11 15.92
CA HIS A 213 -5.12 14.26 15.22
C HIS A 213 -5.84 15.29 16.09
N SER A 214 -5.85 15.16 17.41
CA SER A 214 -6.32 16.23 18.28
C SER A 214 -5.16 17.19 18.58
N GLY A 215 -5.09 18.26 17.79
CA GLY A 215 -4.27 19.42 18.14
C GLY A 215 -4.91 20.15 19.32
N GLU A 216 -4.54 19.78 20.54
CA GLU A 216 -4.73 20.61 21.72
C GLU A 216 -3.38 20.73 22.45
N GLN A 217 -2.81 21.92 22.36
CA GLN A 217 -1.78 22.40 23.27
C GLN A 217 -2.48 22.71 24.59
N ASP A 218 -2.20 21.93 25.63
CA ASP A 218 -2.09 22.42 27.02
C ASP A 218 -1.41 21.36 27.90
N GLU A 219 -0.78 21.84 28.97
CA GLU A 219 0.38 21.30 29.67
C GLU A 219 0.18 20.04 30.54
N GLN A 220 1.28 19.29 30.70
CA GLN A 220 1.69 18.45 31.84
C GLN A 220 0.89 17.17 32.19
N HIS A 221 1.28 16.02 31.59
CA HIS A 221 1.50 14.80 32.37
C HIS A 221 2.48 13.84 31.67
N THR A 222 3.67 13.66 32.25
CA THR A 222 4.66 12.66 31.85
C THR A 222 4.17 11.28 32.30
N GLN A 223 3.89 10.36 31.38
CA GLN A 223 3.55 8.97 31.74
C GLN A 223 4.71 8.04 31.37
N GLU A 224 5.48 7.63 32.38
CA GLU A 224 6.49 6.57 32.31
C GLU A 224 5.84 5.23 31.92
N CYS A 225 6.47 4.51 30.98
CA CYS A 225 6.18 3.10 30.74
C CYS A 225 6.87 2.26 31.83
N ILE A 226 6.09 1.69 32.75
CA ILE A 226 6.60 0.79 33.81
C ILE A 226 6.81 -0.62 33.24
N GLU A 227 7.98 -1.22 33.50
CA GLU A 227 8.35 -2.58 33.10
C GLU A 227 7.54 -3.70 33.80
N PRO A 228 7.41 -4.92 33.22
CA PRO A 228 6.69 -6.03 33.82
C PRO A 228 7.41 -6.62 35.03
N TYR A 229 6.68 -6.75 36.14
CA TYR A 229 7.08 -7.43 37.37
C TYR A 229 7.12 -8.96 37.19
N ASP A 230 8.24 -9.59 37.57
CA ASP A 230 8.47 -11.05 37.55
C ASP A 230 7.70 -11.75 38.68
N SER A 231 6.67 -12.52 38.32
CA SER A 231 5.88 -13.31 39.26
C SER A 231 6.35 -14.77 39.29
N THR A 232 7.57 -15.03 39.73
CA THR A 232 7.98 -16.34 40.24
C THR A 232 7.82 -16.37 41.76
N LYS A 233 6.63 -16.78 42.23
CA LYS A 233 6.35 -17.48 43.50
C LYS A 233 4.84 -17.40 43.78
N THR A 234 4.13 -18.50 43.61
CA THR A 234 3.32 -19.16 44.66
C THR A 234 2.72 -20.42 44.03
N ALA A 235 3.10 -21.58 44.57
CA ALA A 235 2.60 -22.86 44.14
C ALA A 235 1.24 -23.16 44.78
N THR A 236 0.47 -24.00 44.08
CA THR A 236 -0.59 -24.90 44.55
C THR A 236 -2.01 -24.33 44.68
N THR A 237 -2.83 -24.47 43.63
CA THR A 237 -4.17 -25.10 43.68
C THR A 237 -4.80 -25.27 42.28
N HIS A 238 -5.33 -26.47 42.02
CA HIS A 238 -6.22 -26.92 40.93
C HIS A 238 -5.77 -26.80 39.46
N ASN A 239 -5.42 -27.96 38.90
CA ASN A 239 -4.77 -28.19 37.61
C ASN A 239 -5.76 -28.65 36.50
N LEU A 240 -6.93 -28.01 36.39
CA LEU A 240 -7.93 -28.31 35.34
C LEU A 240 -8.33 -27.09 34.49
N ASN A 241 -8.19 -25.87 35.01
CA ASN A 241 -8.54 -24.63 34.28
C ASN A 241 -7.44 -24.13 33.33
N ASN A 242 -6.22 -24.65 33.45
CA ASN A 242 -5.08 -24.21 32.64
C ASN A 242 -5.14 -24.73 31.20
N THR A 243 -5.75 -25.90 30.98
CA THR A 243 -5.86 -26.53 29.66
C THR A 243 -6.93 -25.88 28.78
N GLU A 244 -7.99 -25.34 29.38
CA GLU A 244 -9.08 -24.69 28.65
C GLU A 244 -8.74 -23.23 28.33
N ASN A 245 -8.16 -22.50 29.29
CA ASN A 245 -7.66 -21.13 29.06
C ASN A 245 -6.53 -21.12 28.02
N SER A 246 -5.58 -22.07 28.07
CA SER A 246 -4.54 -22.18 27.04
C SER A 246 -5.09 -22.58 25.68
N LYS A 247 -6.14 -23.41 25.59
CA LYS A 247 -6.81 -23.70 24.31
C LYS A 247 -7.50 -22.46 23.74
N ILE A 248 -8.21 -21.71 24.58
CA ILE A 248 -8.89 -20.48 24.18
C ILE A 248 -7.87 -19.43 23.71
N GLU A 249 -6.81 -19.18 24.47
CA GLU A 249 -5.71 -18.28 24.06
C GLU A 249 -5.05 -18.70 22.74
N ASN A 250 -4.81 -20.00 22.55
CA ASN A 250 -4.27 -20.52 21.29
C ASN A 250 -5.25 -20.29 20.11
N ILE A 251 -6.56 -20.46 20.33
CA ILE A 251 -7.58 -20.23 19.29
C ILE A 251 -7.64 -18.74 18.92
N TRP A 252 -7.67 -17.83 19.90
CA TRP A 252 -7.64 -16.38 19.67
C TRP A 252 -6.34 -15.94 19.01
N GLY A 253 -5.19 -16.48 19.43
CA GLY A 253 -3.90 -16.21 18.83
C GLY A 253 -3.83 -16.63 17.36
N VAL A 254 -4.33 -17.82 17.02
CA VAL A 254 -4.41 -18.30 15.63
C VAL A 254 -5.35 -17.43 14.79
N ALA A 255 -6.52 -17.06 15.34
CA ALA A 255 -7.48 -16.20 14.64
C ALA A 255 -6.93 -14.79 14.39
N ASN A 256 -6.22 -14.19 15.35
CA ASN A 256 -5.57 -12.89 15.17
C ASN A 256 -4.42 -12.95 14.16
N ALA A 257 -3.58 -13.98 14.21
CA ALA A 257 -2.50 -14.15 13.24
C ALA A 257 -3.02 -14.30 11.80
N GLU A 258 -4.12 -15.03 11.60
CA GLU A 258 -4.75 -15.16 10.28
C GLU A 258 -5.30 -13.82 9.76
N ARG A 259 -5.83 -12.96 10.65
CA ARG A 259 -6.35 -11.63 10.26
C ARG A 259 -5.24 -10.68 9.88
N VAL A 260 -4.19 -10.57 10.70
CA VAL A 260 -3.03 -9.73 10.41
C VAL A 260 -2.41 -10.15 9.07
N PHE A 261 -2.31 -11.46 8.82
CA PHE A 261 -1.89 -11.99 7.53
C PHE A 261 -2.82 -11.54 6.39
N ARG A 262 -4.14 -11.66 6.56
CA ARG A 262 -5.14 -11.25 5.55
C ARG A 262 -5.09 -9.75 5.24
N GLN A 263 -4.89 -8.90 6.23
CA GLN A 263 -4.75 -7.45 6.02
C GLN A 263 -3.47 -7.13 5.23
N GLN A 264 -2.33 -7.67 5.67
CA GLN A 264 -1.04 -7.43 5.01
C GLN A 264 -1.00 -7.96 3.57
N ILE A 265 -1.61 -9.12 3.30
CA ILE A 265 -1.64 -9.67 1.93
C ILE A 265 -2.58 -8.88 1.03
N VAL A 266 -3.70 -8.34 1.54
CA VAL A 266 -4.59 -7.48 0.76
C VAL A 266 -3.88 -6.19 0.38
N ALA A 267 -3.26 -5.50 1.35
CA ALA A 267 -2.46 -4.30 1.11
C ALA A 267 -1.34 -4.56 0.08
N PHE A 268 -0.61 -5.67 0.23
CA PHE A 268 0.42 -6.07 -0.72
C PHE A 268 -0.13 -6.38 -2.12
N THR A 269 -1.29 -7.05 -2.21
CA THR A 269 -1.93 -7.37 -3.49
C THR A 269 -2.38 -6.09 -4.21
N ILE A 270 -2.85 -5.08 -3.48
CA ILE A 270 -3.20 -3.77 -4.03
C ILE A 270 -1.95 -3.07 -4.58
N LEU A 271 -0.85 -3.05 -3.82
CA LEU A 271 0.45 -2.54 -4.28
C LEU A 271 0.86 -3.25 -5.58
N GLU A 272 0.88 -4.58 -5.56
CA GLU A 272 1.34 -5.40 -6.69
C GLU A 272 0.47 -5.19 -7.93
N PHE A 273 -0.84 -5.00 -7.77
CA PHE A 273 -1.74 -4.66 -8.86
C PHE A 273 -1.37 -3.33 -9.54
N GLY A 274 -1.05 -2.29 -8.77
CA GLY A 274 -0.57 -1.01 -9.32
C GLY A 274 0.76 -1.15 -10.08
N VAL A 275 1.69 -1.92 -9.52
CA VAL A 275 2.98 -2.20 -10.18
C VAL A 275 2.82 -3.03 -11.45
N ILE A 276 1.93 -4.02 -11.47
CA ILE A 276 1.72 -4.89 -12.63
C ILE A 276 1.27 -4.08 -13.85
N PHE A 277 0.31 -3.15 -13.69
CA PHE A 277 -0.13 -2.32 -14.82
C PHE A 277 0.98 -1.41 -15.32
N HIS A 278 1.72 -0.78 -14.41
CA HIS A 278 2.87 0.03 -14.75
C HIS A 278 3.91 -0.76 -15.57
N SER A 279 4.29 -1.94 -15.05
CA SER A 279 5.23 -2.86 -15.69
C SER A 279 4.74 -3.36 -17.05
N ALA A 280 3.42 -3.56 -17.21
CA ALA A 280 2.83 -3.98 -18.47
C ALA A 280 2.89 -2.86 -19.53
N ILE A 281 2.60 -1.62 -19.16
CA ILE A 281 2.67 -0.47 -20.07
C ILE A 281 4.13 -0.22 -20.49
N ILE A 282 5.07 -0.24 -19.53
CA ILE A 282 6.50 -0.11 -19.83
C ILE A 282 6.97 -1.20 -20.79
N GLY A 283 6.63 -2.46 -20.52
CA GLY A 283 7.02 -3.58 -21.37
C GLY A 283 6.44 -3.48 -22.78
N LEU A 284 5.16 -3.12 -22.91
CA LEU A 284 4.51 -2.91 -24.20
C LEU A 284 5.23 -1.82 -25.01
N ASN A 285 5.51 -0.67 -24.38
CA ASN A 285 6.20 0.46 -25.00
C ASN A 285 7.62 0.10 -25.45
N LEU A 286 8.38 -0.62 -24.61
CA LEU A 286 9.71 -1.10 -24.98
C LEU A 286 9.68 -2.09 -26.17
N GLY A 287 8.58 -2.82 -26.33
CA GLY A 287 8.36 -3.70 -27.47
C GLY A 287 8.18 -2.96 -28.81
N VAL A 288 7.67 -1.72 -28.78
CA VAL A 288 7.29 -0.97 -30.01
C VAL A 288 8.14 0.28 -30.28
N VAL A 289 8.82 0.84 -29.27
CA VAL A 289 9.56 2.11 -29.39
C VAL A 289 10.61 2.07 -30.50
N GLY A 290 10.85 3.16 -31.22
CA GLY A 290 11.86 3.24 -32.29
C GLY A 290 13.30 3.39 -31.80
N GLN A 291 13.96 4.47 -32.25
CA GLN A 291 15.40 4.74 -32.01
C GLN A 291 15.76 4.87 -30.52
N GLU A 292 14.81 5.30 -29.68
CA GLU A 292 14.97 5.38 -28.22
C GLU A 292 15.11 4.02 -27.54
N PHE A 293 14.92 2.90 -28.26
CA PHE A 293 15.14 1.57 -27.71
C PHE A 293 16.54 1.43 -27.08
N SER A 294 17.57 1.99 -27.71
CA SER A 294 18.97 1.84 -27.28
C SER A 294 19.26 2.49 -25.92
N THR A 295 18.53 3.54 -25.58
CA THR A 295 18.61 4.26 -24.30
C THR A 295 17.65 3.66 -23.28
N LEU A 296 16.39 3.43 -23.67
CA LEU A 296 15.33 2.93 -22.79
C LEU A 296 15.58 1.50 -22.31
N TYR A 297 16.12 0.62 -23.16
CA TYR A 297 16.34 -0.77 -22.79
C TYR A 297 17.20 -0.95 -21.54
N PRO A 298 18.47 -0.47 -21.50
CA PRO A 298 19.29 -0.61 -20.31
C PRO A 298 18.70 0.10 -19.08
N VAL A 299 18.06 1.25 -19.27
CA VAL A 299 17.42 1.99 -18.18
C VAL A 299 16.28 1.19 -17.55
N ILE A 300 15.42 0.56 -18.37
CA ILE A 300 14.32 -0.28 -17.89
C ILE A 300 14.82 -1.54 -17.18
N VAL A 301 15.94 -2.13 -17.60
CA VAL A 301 16.55 -3.26 -16.88
C VAL A 301 16.92 -2.86 -15.45
N PHE A 302 17.54 -1.69 -15.25
CA PHE A 302 17.87 -1.20 -13.91
C PHE A 302 16.63 -0.76 -13.12
N HIS A 303 15.66 -0.11 -13.77
CA HIS A 303 14.38 0.27 -13.17
C HIS A 303 13.69 -0.97 -12.58
N GLN A 304 13.49 -2.00 -13.40
CA GLN A 304 12.84 -3.25 -13.00
C GLN A 304 13.65 -4.01 -11.94
N ALA A 305 14.98 -3.94 -12.01
CA ALA A 305 15.84 -4.54 -10.99
C ALA A 305 15.57 -3.93 -9.60
N PHE A 306 15.54 -2.60 -9.52
CA PHE A 306 15.38 -1.87 -8.27
C PHE A 306 13.97 -1.93 -7.71
N GLU A 307 12.96 -1.82 -8.56
CA GLU A 307 11.56 -1.97 -8.16
C GLU A 307 11.29 -3.41 -7.66
N GLY A 308 11.82 -4.42 -8.36
CA GLY A 308 11.75 -5.82 -7.96
C GLY A 308 12.40 -6.08 -6.59
N LEU A 309 13.55 -5.45 -6.31
CA LEU A 309 14.18 -5.52 -5.00
C LEU A 309 13.27 -4.98 -3.89
N GLY A 310 12.57 -3.87 -4.13
CA GLY A 310 11.64 -3.28 -3.16
C GLY A 310 10.42 -4.16 -2.89
N ILE A 311 9.80 -4.70 -3.93
CA ILE A 311 8.67 -5.63 -3.80
C ILE A 311 9.09 -6.92 -3.09
N GLY A 312 10.23 -7.49 -3.48
CA GLY A 312 10.80 -8.67 -2.82
C GLY A 312 11.06 -8.42 -1.34
N ALA A 313 11.62 -7.26 -0.99
CA ALA A 313 11.88 -6.89 0.40
C ALA A 313 10.59 -6.76 1.21
N ARG A 314 9.53 -6.18 0.65
CA ARG A 314 8.20 -6.13 1.29
C ARG A 314 7.59 -7.51 1.48
N LEU A 315 7.62 -8.33 0.44
CA LEU A 315 7.09 -9.69 0.46
C LEU A 315 7.83 -10.60 1.46
N SER A 316 9.10 -10.33 1.73
CA SER A 316 9.90 -11.06 2.71
C SER A 316 9.45 -10.87 4.17
N MET A 317 8.76 -9.75 4.46
CA MET A 317 8.32 -9.39 5.82
C MET A 317 6.95 -9.96 6.19
N ILE A 318 6.16 -10.36 5.20
CA ILE A 318 4.82 -10.89 5.45
C ILE A 318 4.96 -12.31 6.04
N PRO A 319 4.38 -12.61 7.21
CA PRO A 319 4.47 -13.92 7.85
C PRO A 319 3.45 -14.88 7.21
N PHE A 320 3.88 -15.61 6.18
CA PHE A 320 3.01 -16.57 5.50
C PHE A 320 2.76 -17.83 6.35
N PRO A 321 1.51 -18.21 6.63
CA PRO A 321 1.21 -19.47 7.27
C PRO A 321 1.57 -20.65 6.35
N LYS A 322 1.87 -21.82 6.93
CA LYS A 322 2.33 -23.00 6.18
C LYS A 322 1.45 -23.38 4.98
N ARG A 323 0.13 -23.18 5.11
CA ARG A 323 -0.88 -23.43 4.06
C ARG A 323 -0.67 -22.55 2.80
N TYR A 324 -0.20 -21.31 2.97
CA TYR A 324 0.02 -20.34 1.90
C TYR A 324 1.52 -20.11 1.61
N SER A 325 2.37 -21.09 1.93
CA SER A 325 3.82 -21.01 1.69
C SER A 325 4.22 -20.93 0.21
N TRP A 326 3.33 -21.31 -0.71
CA TRP A 326 3.50 -21.19 -2.15
C TRP A 326 3.23 -19.77 -2.68
N LEU A 327 2.39 -19.00 -1.98
CA LEU A 327 1.93 -17.67 -2.41
C LEU A 327 3.06 -16.66 -2.69
N PRO A 328 4.12 -16.51 -1.86
CA PRO A 328 5.19 -15.56 -2.17
C PRO A 328 5.91 -15.89 -3.48
N TRP A 329 6.04 -17.16 -3.85
CA TRP A 329 6.69 -17.55 -5.10
C TRP A 329 5.83 -17.19 -6.30
N THR A 330 4.51 -17.32 -6.19
CA THR A 330 3.61 -16.94 -7.27
C THR A 330 3.53 -15.43 -7.46
N LEU A 331 3.60 -14.64 -6.37
CA LEU A 331 3.65 -13.17 -6.47
C LEU A 331 4.98 -12.70 -7.08
N CYS A 332 6.12 -13.30 -6.68
CA CYS A 332 7.40 -13.02 -7.36
C CYS A 332 7.36 -13.40 -8.85
N ALA A 333 6.76 -14.54 -9.20
CA ALA A 333 6.61 -14.94 -10.59
C ALA A 333 5.69 -14.00 -11.38
N ALA A 334 4.59 -13.53 -10.78
CA ALA A 334 3.68 -12.58 -11.39
C ALA A 334 4.39 -11.27 -11.74
N TYR A 335 5.14 -10.68 -10.80
CA TYR A 335 5.98 -9.52 -11.10
C TYR A 335 7.04 -9.82 -12.17
N GLY A 336 7.79 -10.92 -12.01
CA GLY A 336 8.91 -11.25 -12.87
C GLY A 336 8.53 -11.51 -14.34
N LEU A 337 7.35 -12.10 -14.57
CA LEU A 337 6.84 -12.46 -15.89
C LEU A 337 6.09 -11.33 -16.61
N THR A 338 5.51 -10.38 -15.87
CA THR A 338 4.68 -9.29 -16.43
C THR A 338 5.42 -8.52 -17.54
N THR A 339 6.58 -7.95 -17.24
CA THR A 339 7.32 -7.11 -18.22
C THR A 339 7.80 -7.91 -19.44
N PRO A 340 8.44 -9.09 -19.30
CA PRO A 340 8.82 -9.91 -20.45
C PRO A 340 7.64 -10.31 -21.35
N ILE A 341 6.48 -10.66 -20.76
CA ILE A 341 5.26 -10.97 -21.50
C ILE A 341 4.77 -9.72 -22.24
N ALA A 342 4.76 -8.56 -21.58
CA ALA A 342 4.35 -7.31 -22.19
C ALA A 342 5.28 -6.87 -23.33
N VAL A 343 6.61 -7.05 -23.20
CA VAL A 343 7.57 -6.83 -24.29
C VAL A 343 7.30 -7.77 -25.47
N ALA A 344 7.01 -9.05 -25.19
CA ALA A 344 6.68 -10.02 -26.25
C ALA A 344 5.38 -9.64 -26.98
N ILE A 345 4.36 -9.21 -26.25
CA ILE A 345 3.10 -8.70 -26.83
C ILE A 345 3.36 -7.44 -27.64
N GLY A 346 4.12 -6.48 -27.09
CA GLY A 346 4.50 -5.24 -27.78
C GLY A 346 5.23 -5.54 -29.08
N LEU A 347 6.21 -6.44 -29.06
CA LEU A 347 6.91 -6.90 -30.26
C LEU A 347 5.98 -7.55 -31.29
N GLY A 348 5.01 -8.34 -30.84
CA GLY A 348 3.99 -8.95 -31.72
C GLY A 348 3.04 -7.93 -32.35
N LEU A 349 2.76 -6.84 -31.64
CA LEU A 349 1.94 -5.73 -32.10
C LEU A 349 2.75 -4.59 -32.72
N ALA A 350 4.08 -4.75 -32.86
CA ALA A 350 4.98 -3.67 -33.22
C ALA A 350 4.80 -3.11 -34.63
N ASN A 351 3.94 -3.69 -35.47
CA ASN A 351 3.57 -3.13 -36.78
C ASN A 351 2.17 -2.49 -36.80
N THR A 352 1.36 -2.67 -35.76
CA THR A 352 -0.06 -2.27 -35.73
C THR A 352 -0.43 -1.40 -34.54
N TYR A 353 0.31 -1.48 -33.45
CA TYR A 353 0.08 -0.68 -32.25
C TYR A 353 0.84 0.64 -32.31
N ASP A 354 0.10 1.73 -32.16
CA ASP A 354 0.63 3.08 -32.04
C ASP A 354 0.41 3.58 -30.60
N ALA A 355 1.52 3.72 -29.87
CA ALA A 355 1.54 4.22 -28.50
C ALA A 355 1.23 5.73 -28.39
N GLY A 356 1.40 6.47 -29.49
CA GLY A 356 1.05 7.89 -29.63
C GLY A 356 -0.43 8.13 -29.94
N SER A 357 -1.18 7.08 -30.30
CA SER A 357 -2.61 7.21 -30.59
C SER A 357 -3.42 7.78 -29.42
N PHE A 358 -4.46 8.57 -29.72
CA PHE A 358 -5.29 9.22 -28.70
C PHE A 358 -5.81 8.24 -27.64
N VAL A 359 -6.33 7.08 -28.07
CA VAL A 359 -6.86 6.05 -27.17
C VAL A 359 -5.77 5.45 -26.29
N ALA A 360 -4.59 5.16 -26.85
CA ALA A 360 -3.47 4.61 -26.09
C ALA A 360 -3.02 5.58 -24.99
N ARG A 361 -2.96 6.87 -25.29
CA ARG A 361 -2.60 7.92 -24.31
C ARG A 361 -3.64 8.06 -23.20
N VAL A 362 -4.94 8.05 -23.53
CA VAL A 362 -6.00 8.08 -22.52
C VAL A 362 -5.89 6.88 -21.58
N VAL A 363 -5.81 5.66 -22.12
CA VAL A 363 -5.77 4.44 -21.30
C VAL A 363 -4.50 4.40 -20.45
N SER A 364 -3.33 4.63 -21.04
CA SER A 364 -2.07 4.61 -20.30
C SER A 364 -2.00 5.72 -19.25
N GLY A 365 -2.43 6.95 -19.57
CA GLY A 365 -2.39 8.06 -18.62
C GLY A 365 -3.31 7.86 -17.42
N VAL A 366 -4.50 7.29 -17.62
CA VAL A 366 -5.40 6.94 -16.52
C VAL A 366 -4.82 5.81 -15.67
N LEU A 367 -4.31 4.75 -16.29
CA LEU A 367 -3.70 3.61 -15.57
C LEU A 367 -2.45 4.04 -14.80
N ASP A 368 -1.60 4.89 -15.37
CA ASP A 368 -0.41 5.42 -14.72
C ASP A 368 -0.79 6.34 -13.54
N SER A 369 -1.83 7.17 -13.68
CA SER A 369 -2.32 8.02 -12.59
C SER A 369 -2.89 7.20 -11.42
N ILE A 370 -3.67 6.15 -11.70
CA ILE A 370 -4.19 5.24 -10.67
C ILE A 370 -3.04 4.51 -9.99
N SER A 371 -2.08 4.00 -10.77
CA SER A 371 -0.91 3.29 -10.23
C SER A 371 -0.03 4.21 -9.40
N ALA A 372 0.15 5.48 -9.80
CA ALA A 372 0.84 6.50 -9.02
C ALA A 372 0.18 6.67 -7.65
N GLY A 373 -1.15 6.81 -7.61
CA GLY A 373 -1.90 6.93 -6.36
C GLY A 373 -1.71 5.72 -5.45
N ILE A 374 -1.75 4.50 -6.01
CA ILE A 374 -1.46 3.26 -5.28
C ILE A 374 -0.07 3.28 -4.65
N LEU A 375 0.95 3.53 -5.45
CA LEU A 375 2.33 3.52 -4.98
C LEU A 375 2.65 4.68 -4.03
N LEU A 376 1.97 5.83 -4.16
CA LEU A 376 2.10 6.95 -3.23
C LEU A 376 1.57 6.59 -1.84
N TYR A 377 0.36 6.03 -1.75
CA TYR A 377 -0.20 5.61 -0.46
C TYR A 377 0.70 4.54 0.17
N THR A 378 1.03 3.50 -0.58
CA THR A 378 1.87 2.42 -0.07
C THR A 378 3.24 2.96 0.32
N GLY A 379 3.92 3.70 -0.55
CA GLY A 379 5.25 4.27 -0.32
C GLY A 379 5.33 5.16 0.91
N LEU A 380 4.42 6.12 1.04
CA LEU A 380 4.48 7.12 2.10
C LEU A 380 3.87 6.62 3.42
N VAL A 381 2.71 5.97 3.37
CA VAL A 381 1.99 5.54 4.57
C VAL A 381 2.48 4.17 5.04
N GLU A 382 2.44 3.16 4.16
CA GLU A 382 2.70 1.77 4.54
C GLU A 382 4.18 1.40 4.63
N LEU A 383 5.05 2.07 3.88
CA LEU A 383 6.51 1.86 3.95
C LEU A 383 7.14 2.87 4.91
N LEU A 384 7.05 4.17 4.60
CA LEU A 384 7.83 5.19 5.28
C LEU A 384 7.27 5.48 6.69
N ALA A 385 6.02 5.89 6.79
CA ALA A 385 5.44 6.28 8.08
C ALA A 385 5.35 5.08 9.04
N ARG A 386 4.87 3.93 8.56
CA ARG A 386 4.79 2.70 9.36
C ARG A 386 6.14 2.23 9.88
N ASP A 387 7.22 2.32 9.09
CA ASP A 387 8.55 1.85 9.51
C ASP A 387 9.31 2.86 10.41
N PHE A 388 9.12 4.17 10.19
CA PHE A 388 9.91 5.20 10.89
C PHE A 388 9.18 5.91 12.02
N LEU A 389 7.86 6.13 11.90
CA LEU A 389 7.07 6.90 12.86
C LEU A 389 6.33 5.98 13.83
N PHE A 390 5.76 4.87 13.31
CA PHE A 390 4.80 4.07 14.07
C PHE A 390 5.32 2.70 14.51
N ASN A 391 6.57 2.35 14.18
CA ASN A 391 7.16 1.09 14.61
C ASN A 391 7.69 1.18 16.05
N PRO A 392 7.06 0.49 17.04
CA PRO A 392 7.52 0.50 18.43
C PRO A 392 8.89 -0.19 18.61
N ASP A 393 9.22 -1.13 17.71
CA ASP A 393 10.48 -1.89 17.72
C ASP A 393 11.59 -1.21 16.89
N ARG A 394 11.39 0.05 16.49
CA ARG A 394 12.39 0.83 15.74
C ARG A 394 13.70 0.92 16.51
N SER A 395 14.83 0.77 15.81
CA SER A 395 16.16 0.89 16.42
C SER A 395 16.32 2.26 17.09
N ARG A 396 16.69 2.26 18.36
CA ARG A 396 17.02 3.47 19.13
C ARG A 396 18.44 3.99 18.84
N LYS A 397 19.26 3.25 18.09
CA LYS A 397 20.63 3.64 17.75
C LYS A 397 20.62 4.63 16.59
N THR A 398 21.21 5.81 16.81
CA THR A 398 21.31 6.85 15.78
C THR A 398 21.97 6.35 14.49
N GLY A 399 23.02 5.54 14.60
CA GLY A 399 23.73 4.98 13.44
C GLY A 399 22.84 4.11 12.55
N ASP A 400 21.95 3.30 13.13
CA ASP A 400 21.03 2.46 12.37
C ASP A 400 19.99 3.32 11.64
N ILE A 401 19.44 4.35 12.29
CA ILE A 401 18.46 5.26 11.68
C ILE A 401 19.10 6.04 10.52
N VAL A 402 20.31 6.57 10.72
CA VAL A 402 21.04 7.29 9.65
C VAL A 402 21.29 6.36 8.47
N TYR A 403 21.71 5.12 8.70
CA TYR A 403 21.88 4.12 7.64
C TYR A 403 20.58 3.87 6.87
N MET A 404 19.46 3.70 7.58
CA MET A 404 18.14 3.48 6.98
C MET A 404 17.70 4.66 6.10
N LEU A 405 17.88 5.90 6.59
CA LEU A 405 17.57 7.12 5.83
C LEU A 405 18.47 7.28 4.60
N VAL A 406 19.78 7.02 4.73
CA VAL A 406 20.71 7.06 3.60
C VAL A 406 20.30 6.06 2.52
N CYS A 407 19.94 4.83 2.89
CA CYS A 407 19.46 3.83 1.93
C CYS A 407 18.17 4.29 1.24
N LEU A 408 17.22 4.85 1.98
CA LEU A 408 15.97 5.40 1.45
C LEU A 408 16.23 6.50 0.41
N PHE A 409 17.00 7.53 0.78
CA PHE A 409 17.31 8.63 -0.13
C PHE A 409 18.13 8.18 -1.33
N LEU A 410 19.03 7.22 -1.15
CA LEU A 410 19.76 6.62 -2.27
C LEU A 410 18.80 5.97 -3.27
N GLY A 411 17.79 5.23 -2.80
CA GLY A 411 16.74 4.66 -3.65
C GLY A 411 16.00 5.72 -4.45
N ILE A 412 15.59 6.82 -3.79
CA ILE A 412 14.92 7.95 -4.45
C ILE A 412 15.81 8.57 -5.53
N ILE A 413 17.06 8.87 -5.19
CA ILE A 413 18.01 9.55 -6.10
C ILE A 413 18.33 8.67 -7.30
N VAL A 414 18.66 7.39 -7.09
CA VAL A 414 18.98 6.47 -8.18
C VAL A 414 17.80 6.32 -9.13
N MET A 415 16.59 6.16 -8.58
CA MET A 415 15.39 6.01 -9.38
C MET A 415 15.02 7.28 -10.16
N ALA A 416 15.23 8.45 -9.55
CA ALA A 416 15.09 9.74 -10.23
C ALA A 416 16.10 9.92 -11.38
N LEU A 417 17.35 9.51 -11.17
CA LEU A 417 18.39 9.58 -12.19
C LEU A 417 18.07 8.67 -13.38
N LEU A 418 17.52 7.48 -13.14
CA LEU A 418 17.01 6.62 -14.22
C LEU A 418 15.88 7.31 -14.99
N GLY A 419 14.97 8.02 -14.31
CA GLY A 419 13.89 8.77 -14.96
C GLY A 419 14.38 9.93 -15.82
N LYS A 420 15.51 10.55 -15.47
CA LYS A 420 16.15 11.57 -16.32
C LYS A 420 16.79 10.97 -17.58
N TRP A 421 17.19 9.71 -17.54
CA TRP A 421 17.92 9.04 -18.62
C TRP A 421 17.04 8.17 -19.53
N ALA A 422 15.89 7.73 -19.01
CA ALA A 422 14.77 7.25 -19.81
C ALA A 422 14.20 8.43 -20.61
#